data_AF-E3E7R8-F1
#
_entry.id   AF-E3E7R8-F1
#
_cell.length_a   1.000
_cell.length_b   1.000
_cell.length_c   1.000
_cell.angle_alpha   90.00
_cell.angle_beta   90.00
_cell.angle_gamma   90.00
#
_symmetry.space_group_name_H-M   'P 1'
#
loop_
_entity.id
_entity.type
_entity.pdbx_description
1 polymer ?
#
loop_
_entity_poly.entity_id
_entity_poly.type
_entity_poly.pdbx_seq_one_letter_code
_entity_poly.pdbx_strand_id
1 'polypeptide(L)'
;MMRQPGQALRRFRQMTDDEKMRRLERSGISVRWLDESTADFAIGYAVQIHQLRVLEIRRRALEGSTKVSTYDRSELDYQSPLYVRMERLAVRALYTLGLDSGEVVLTPLGERNCQVRHVLAQPWLNDRRLATLYEAAAREEDAPGEELSAERGRARLLIGMDPEFVLVRMPEERVVPASRYLGRLGVAGCDAVTRRGRTLYPVAELRPAPSEDPARLLRHLRQAFAIAARQIDDHTLIWQAGGMPQPGFPLGGHLHFSGVPLNGALLRALDNYLALPLALLEDKRSARRRPHYGNLGDFRRQSYGGFEYRTLPSFLISPQLAKGVIGMAFLIASQYSRLQRRPLGEEEAHRAFYEGNQVVLREYMEPLILDMISLEIFSQYEAYIAPLLDSLRKGKQWDETRDLRPYWKLS
;
A
#
# COMPACT_ATOMS: atom_id res chain seq x y z
N MET A 1 32.20 -4.28 13.47
CA MET A 1 31.41 -5.20 14.32
C MET A 1 30.16 -5.61 13.53
N MET A 2 30.11 -6.82 12.98
CA MET A 2 29.00 -7.25 12.12
C MET A 2 27.71 -7.35 12.95
N ARG A 3 26.77 -6.42 12.76
CA ARG A 3 25.42 -6.54 13.32
C ARG A 3 24.82 -7.84 12.79
N GLN A 4 24.28 -8.68 13.67
CA GLN A 4 23.56 -9.88 13.24
C GLN A 4 22.49 -9.50 12.20
N PRO A 5 22.29 -10.32 11.15
CA PRO A 5 21.27 -10.04 10.16
C PRO A 5 19.90 -9.92 10.84
N GLY A 6 19.17 -8.85 10.53
CA GLY A 6 17.82 -8.64 11.03
C GLY A 6 16.89 -9.81 10.67
N GLN A 7 15.79 -9.96 11.42
CA GLN A 7 14.84 -11.07 11.23
C GLN A 7 14.35 -11.20 9.78
N ALA A 8 14.09 -10.07 9.11
CA ALA A 8 13.68 -10.02 7.71
C ALA A 8 14.70 -10.64 6.75
N LEU A 9 15.98 -10.31 6.91
CA LEU A 9 17.06 -10.85 6.08
C LEU A 9 17.27 -12.35 6.32
N ARG A 10 17.18 -12.81 7.58
CA ARG A 10 17.22 -14.25 7.90
C ARG A 10 16.10 -14.99 7.20
N ARG A 11 14.89 -14.45 7.24
CA ARG A 11 13.71 -15.01 6.58
C ARG A 11 13.89 -15.09 5.07
N PHE A 12 14.34 -14.01 4.43
CA PHE A 12 14.62 -13.99 2.99
C PHE A 12 15.61 -15.09 2.57
N ARG A 13 16.67 -15.29 3.37
CA ARG A 13 17.70 -16.31 3.08
C ARG A 13 17.20 -17.74 3.28
N GLN A 14 16.23 -17.95 4.18
CA GLN A 14 15.60 -19.26 4.42
C GLN A 14 14.52 -19.60 3.39
N MET A 15 14.00 -18.58 2.69
CA MET A 15 12.97 -18.75 1.66
C MET A 15 13.55 -19.46 0.44
N THR A 16 12.90 -20.54 0.00
CA THR A 16 13.26 -21.22 -1.26
C THR A 16 12.93 -20.33 -2.45
N ASP A 17 13.59 -20.54 -3.58
CA ASP A 17 13.32 -19.74 -4.79
C ASP A 17 11.89 -19.95 -5.31
N ASP A 18 11.32 -21.13 -5.08
CA ASP A 18 9.90 -21.41 -5.35
C ASP A 18 8.95 -20.59 -4.45
N GLU A 19 9.25 -20.44 -3.16
CA GLU A 19 8.44 -19.59 -2.28
C GLU A 19 8.57 -18.11 -2.68
N LYS A 20 9.79 -17.64 -2.98
CA LYS A 20 10.01 -16.27 -3.50
C LYS A 20 9.18 -16.03 -4.76
N MET A 21 9.20 -16.97 -5.71
CA MET A 21 8.45 -16.90 -6.96
C MET A 21 6.94 -16.81 -6.70
N ARG A 22 6.38 -17.75 -5.92
CA ARG A 22 4.94 -17.75 -5.58
C ARG A 22 4.49 -16.47 -4.89
N ARG A 23 5.34 -15.86 -4.05
CA ARG A 23 5.01 -14.59 -3.38
C ARG A 23 4.96 -13.42 -4.34
N LEU A 24 5.95 -13.32 -5.22
CA LEU A 24 5.99 -12.30 -6.26
C LEU A 24 4.77 -12.44 -7.19
N GLU A 25 4.47 -13.64 -7.67
CA GLU A 25 3.33 -13.89 -8.57
C GLU A 25 1.98 -13.58 -7.92
N ARG A 26 1.74 -14.03 -6.67
CA ARG A 26 0.53 -13.66 -5.91
C ARG A 26 0.42 -12.15 -5.71
N SER A 27 1.57 -11.48 -5.58
CA SER A 27 1.66 -10.03 -5.54
C SER A 27 1.64 -9.40 -6.94
N GLY A 28 1.16 -10.09 -7.98
CA GLY A 28 1.00 -9.52 -9.33
C GLY A 28 2.30 -9.14 -10.02
N ILE A 29 3.44 -9.69 -9.60
CA ILE A 29 4.77 -9.43 -10.18
C ILE A 29 5.12 -10.58 -11.11
N SER A 30 5.41 -10.27 -12.38
CA SER A 30 5.98 -11.26 -13.30
C SER A 30 7.42 -11.55 -12.91
N VAL A 31 7.73 -12.83 -12.74
CA VAL A 31 9.06 -13.32 -12.36
C VAL A 31 9.44 -14.49 -13.24
N ARG A 32 10.73 -14.59 -13.56
CA ARG A 32 11.36 -15.77 -14.14
C ARG A 32 12.82 -15.72 -13.74
N TRP A 33 13.23 -16.61 -12.84
CA TRP A 33 14.61 -16.64 -12.36
C TRP A 33 15.59 -16.85 -13.53
N LEU A 34 16.77 -16.23 -13.41
CA LEU A 34 17.88 -16.54 -14.31
C LEU A 34 18.28 -17.99 -14.10
N ASP A 35 18.28 -18.76 -15.19
CA ASP A 35 18.79 -20.13 -15.21
C ASP A 35 20.20 -20.08 -15.79
N GLU A 36 21.17 -20.70 -15.10
CA GLU A 36 22.58 -20.74 -15.51
C GLU A 36 22.77 -21.42 -16.88
N SER A 37 21.80 -22.22 -17.32
CA SER A 37 21.88 -23.01 -18.56
C SER A 37 21.34 -22.30 -19.81
N THR A 38 20.60 -21.19 -19.68
CA THR A 38 20.00 -20.50 -20.83
C THR A 38 20.67 -19.16 -21.12
N ALA A 39 21.25 -19.05 -22.32
CA ALA A 39 21.73 -17.77 -22.85
C ALA A 39 20.51 -16.90 -23.19
N ASP A 40 20.16 -16.01 -22.26
CA ASP A 40 19.09 -15.03 -22.42
C ASP A 40 19.69 -13.70 -22.85
N PHE A 41 19.76 -13.43 -24.16
CA PHE A 41 20.36 -12.22 -24.75
C PHE A 41 19.53 -10.95 -24.54
N ALA A 42 18.75 -10.86 -23.46
CA ALA A 42 17.89 -9.74 -23.18
C ALA A 42 18.65 -8.59 -22.48
N ILE A 43 18.30 -7.35 -22.81
CA ILE A 43 18.80 -6.19 -22.07
C ILE A 43 18.18 -6.22 -20.66
N GLY A 44 19.03 -6.35 -19.64
CA GLY A 44 18.63 -6.27 -18.24
C GLY A 44 18.91 -4.90 -17.63
N TYR A 45 18.28 -4.63 -16.49
CA TYR A 45 18.54 -3.47 -15.64
C TYR A 45 18.73 -3.93 -14.20
N ALA A 46 19.80 -3.47 -13.55
CA ALA A 46 20.00 -3.61 -12.12
C ALA A 46 19.49 -2.34 -11.43
N VAL A 47 18.45 -2.49 -10.61
CA VAL A 47 17.84 -1.41 -9.84
C VAL A 47 18.31 -1.54 -8.39
N GLN A 48 19.08 -0.56 -7.91
CA GLN A 48 19.53 -0.49 -6.52
C GLN A 48 18.51 0.26 -5.69
N ILE A 49 18.03 -0.34 -4.61
CA ILE A 49 17.05 0.25 -3.72
C ILE A 49 17.62 0.36 -2.31
N HIS A 50 17.39 1.50 -1.66
CA HIS A 50 17.58 1.68 -0.23
C HIS A 50 16.36 2.36 0.39
N GLN A 51 15.83 1.78 1.47
CA GLN A 51 14.64 2.25 2.20
C GLN A 51 13.48 2.69 1.29
N LEU A 52 13.10 1.82 0.37
CA LEU A 52 12.01 2.07 -0.59
C LEU A 52 12.26 3.26 -1.54
N ARG A 53 13.53 3.58 -1.82
CA ARG A 53 13.95 4.59 -2.80
C ARG A 53 14.99 3.99 -3.75
N VAL A 54 14.90 4.35 -5.03
CA VAL A 54 15.93 4.00 -6.00
C VAL A 54 17.17 4.84 -5.75
N LEU A 55 18.33 4.18 -5.62
CA LEU A 55 19.63 4.82 -5.58
C LEU A 55 20.22 5.00 -6.97
N GLU A 56 20.10 3.96 -7.80
CA GLU A 56 20.52 4.00 -9.20
C GLU A 56 19.83 2.91 -10.02
N ILE A 57 19.73 3.14 -11.33
CA ILE A 57 19.39 2.12 -12.32
C ILE A 57 20.55 2.02 -13.30
N ARG A 58 21.08 0.81 -13.48
CA ARG A 58 22.17 0.54 -14.42
C ARG A 58 21.74 -0.48 -15.46
N ARG A 59 22.14 -0.25 -16.71
CA ARG A 59 21.94 -1.23 -17.77
C ARG A 59 22.91 -2.38 -17.52
N ARG A 60 22.44 -3.61 -17.68
CA ARG A 60 23.20 -4.84 -17.55
C ARG A 60 23.01 -5.65 -18.83
N ALA A 61 24.09 -5.89 -19.57
CA ALA A 61 24.07 -6.92 -20.61
C ALA A 61 24.00 -8.29 -19.92
N LEU A 62 22.96 -9.07 -20.23
CA LEU A 62 22.88 -10.47 -19.80
C LEU A 62 23.64 -11.30 -20.85
N GLU A 63 24.94 -11.48 -20.65
CA GLU A 63 25.71 -12.52 -21.35
C GLU A 63 25.87 -13.73 -20.41
N GLY A 64 25.83 -14.94 -20.99
CA GLY A 64 25.72 -16.22 -20.28
C GLY A 64 26.61 -16.40 -19.03
N SER A 65 26.04 -17.20 -18.11
CA SER A 65 26.51 -17.83 -16.86
C SER A 65 27.68 -17.34 -16.01
N THR A 66 28.56 -16.40 -16.39
CA THR A 66 29.68 -16.05 -15.48
C THR A 66 30.38 -14.70 -15.70
N LYS A 67 29.98 -13.88 -16.68
CA LYS A 67 30.63 -12.57 -16.90
C LYS A 67 29.60 -11.45 -17.03
N VAL A 68 29.46 -10.68 -15.97
CA VAL A 68 28.84 -9.35 -16.04
C VAL A 68 29.79 -8.48 -16.87
N SER A 69 29.46 -8.24 -18.16
CA SER A 69 30.42 -7.64 -19.08
C SER A 69 30.58 -6.14 -18.87
N THR A 70 29.53 -5.38 -18.55
CA THR A 70 29.63 -3.97 -18.14
C THR A 70 28.36 -3.51 -17.43
N TYR A 71 28.51 -2.64 -16.43
CA TYR A 71 27.42 -1.85 -15.88
C TYR A 71 27.50 -0.44 -16.46
N ASP A 72 26.78 -0.19 -17.55
CA ASP A 72 26.68 1.16 -18.08
C ASP A 72 25.68 1.97 -17.24
N ARG A 73 26.03 3.23 -16.95
CA ARG A 73 25.05 4.17 -16.40
C ARG A 73 23.88 4.21 -17.37
N SER A 74 22.67 3.95 -16.88
CA SER A 74 21.51 4.14 -17.74
C SER A 74 21.36 5.65 -18.02
N GLU A 75 21.20 6.03 -19.28
CA GLU A 75 20.82 7.39 -19.69
C GLU A 75 19.31 7.62 -19.53
N LEU A 76 18.64 6.78 -18.73
CA LEU A 76 17.19 6.86 -18.56
C LEU A 76 16.84 8.11 -17.77
N ASP A 77 16.03 8.96 -18.38
CA ASP A 77 15.36 10.05 -17.68
C ASP A 77 14.52 9.49 -16.52
N TYR A 78 14.69 10.07 -15.34
CA TYR A 78 13.91 9.76 -14.12
C TYR A 78 12.40 9.92 -14.34
N GLN A 79 11.99 10.79 -15.27
CA GLN A 79 10.59 10.98 -15.64
C GLN A 79 10.11 10.00 -16.72
N SER A 80 11.00 9.19 -17.30
CA SER A 80 10.61 8.25 -18.34
C SER A 80 9.62 7.20 -17.80
N PRO A 81 8.60 6.79 -18.59
CA PRO A 81 7.66 5.76 -18.17
C PRO A 81 8.31 4.42 -17.80
N LEU A 82 9.47 4.12 -18.41
CA LEU A 82 10.25 2.92 -18.11
C LEU A 82 10.94 3.02 -16.74
N TYR A 83 11.54 4.17 -16.40
CA TYR A 83 12.15 4.40 -15.08
C TYR A 83 11.12 4.20 -13.96
N VAL A 84 10.00 4.93 -14.03
CA VAL A 84 8.94 4.87 -13.01
C VAL A 84 8.39 3.45 -12.83
N ARG A 85 8.30 2.69 -13.93
CA ARG A 85 7.87 1.29 -13.89
C ARG A 85 8.88 0.40 -13.19
N MET A 86 10.17 0.53 -13.51
CA MET A 86 11.23 -0.27 -12.89
C MET A 86 11.38 0.05 -11.41
N GLU A 87 11.31 1.34 -11.04
CA GLU A 87 11.27 1.78 -9.64
C GLU A 87 10.13 1.08 -8.88
N ARG A 88 8.89 1.24 -9.35
CA ARG A 88 7.70 0.67 -8.68
C ARG A 88 7.80 -0.85 -8.58
N LEU A 89 8.24 -1.52 -9.64
CA LEU A 89 8.35 -2.98 -9.66
C LEU A 89 9.45 -3.47 -8.71
N ALA A 90 10.63 -2.83 -8.71
CA ALA A 90 11.75 -3.21 -7.86
C ALA A 90 11.45 -2.99 -6.36
N VAL A 91 10.87 -1.83 -6.01
CA VAL A 91 10.46 -1.55 -4.63
C VAL A 91 9.41 -2.57 -4.16
N ARG A 92 8.41 -2.85 -5.00
CA ARG A 92 7.37 -3.85 -4.68
C ARG A 92 7.97 -5.25 -4.53
N ALA A 93 8.89 -5.66 -5.40
CA ALA A 93 9.53 -6.96 -5.34
C ALA A 93 10.33 -7.16 -4.05
N LEU A 94 11.15 -6.17 -3.65
CA LEU A 94 11.87 -6.23 -2.38
C LEU A 94 10.91 -6.27 -1.20
N TYR A 95 9.90 -5.40 -1.19
CA TYR A 95 8.91 -5.33 -0.11
C TYR A 95 8.15 -6.66 0.07
N THR A 96 7.67 -7.26 -1.02
CA THR A 96 7.01 -8.57 -1.04
C THR A 96 7.89 -9.68 -0.44
N LEU A 97 9.20 -9.58 -0.63
CA LEU A 97 10.18 -10.53 -0.09
C LEU A 97 10.71 -10.13 1.31
N GLY A 98 10.12 -9.08 1.92
CA GLY A 98 10.43 -8.61 3.27
C GLY A 98 11.66 -7.71 3.36
N LEU A 99 12.21 -7.25 2.23
CA LEU A 99 13.41 -6.43 2.16
C LEU A 99 13.06 -4.95 1.95
N ASP A 100 13.84 -4.06 2.59
CA ASP A 100 13.73 -2.60 2.39
C ASP A 100 14.83 -2.06 1.48
N SER A 101 15.86 -2.86 1.25
CA SER A 101 17.07 -2.50 0.49
C SER A 101 17.60 -3.73 -0.23
N GLY A 102 18.25 -3.51 -1.37
CA GLY A 102 18.80 -4.58 -2.20
C GLY A 102 18.82 -4.23 -3.68
N GLU A 103 19.30 -5.16 -4.49
CA GLU A 103 19.26 -5.08 -5.95
C GLU A 103 18.13 -5.95 -6.48
N VAL A 104 17.39 -5.41 -7.45
CA VAL A 104 16.47 -6.18 -8.29
C VAL A 104 16.93 -6.12 -9.73
N VAL A 105 17.11 -7.28 -10.34
CA VAL A 105 17.42 -7.39 -11.77
C VAL A 105 16.11 -7.54 -12.53
N LEU A 106 15.88 -6.66 -13.49
CA LEU A 106 14.67 -6.59 -14.30
C LEU A 106 15.00 -6.73 -15.79
N THR A 107 14.09 -7.36 -16.54
CA THR A 107 14.10 -7.36 -18.01
C THR A 107 12.80 -6.75 -18.53
N PRO A 108 12.82 -5.73 -19.41
CA PRO A 108 11.61 -5.23 -20.06
C PRO A 108 10.97 -6.30 -20.95
N LEU A 109 9.65 -6.45 -20.85
CA LEU A 109 8.84 -7.31 -21.72
C LEU A 109 7.92 -6.39 -22.55
N GLY A 110 8.45 -5.93 -23.68
CA GLY A 110 7.80 -4.96 -24.53
C GLY A 110 7.57 -3.60 -23.87
N GLU A 111 6.64 -2.81 -24.40
CA GLU A 111 6.46 -1.41 -23.98
C GLU A 111 5.82 -1.24 -22.61
N ARG A 112 5.13 -2.26 -22.06
CA ARG A 112 4.26 -2.10 -20.86
C ARG A 112 4.65 -2.92 -19.65
N ASN A 113 5.47 -3.96 -19.81
CA ASN A 113 5.78 -4.88 -18.72
C ASN A 113 7.28 -4.96 -18.46
N CYS A 114 7.62 -5.34 -17.23
CA CYS A 114 8.96 -5.73 -16.82
C CYS A 114 8.83 -7.04 -16.02
N GLN A 115 9.85 -7.88 -16.09
CA GLN A 115 9.92 -9.15 -15.39
C GLN A 115 11.10 -9.14 -14.43
N VAL A 116 10.86 -9.62 -13.21
CA VAL A 116 11.92 -9.85 -12.21
C VAL A 116 12.72 -11.09 -12.59
N ARG A 117 14.03 -10.92 -12.67
CA ARG A 117 14.99 -11.97 -13.04
C ARG A 117 15.81 -12.45 -11.85
N HIS A 118 16.07 -11.58 -10.88
CA HIS A 118 16.88 -11.88 -9.72
C HIS A 118 16.67 -10.84 -8.61
N VAL A 119 16.85 -11.25 -7.35
CA VAL A 119 16.80 -10.36 -6.18
C VAL A 119 17.99 -10.64 -5.27
N LEU A 120 18.77 -9.60 -4.97
CA LEU A 120 19.92 -9.67 -4.06
C LEU A 120 19.66 -8.79 -2.83
N ALA A 121 19.62 -9.39 -1.65
CA ALA A 121 19.36 -8.64 -0.42
C ALA A 121 20.53 -7.76 0.04
N GLN A 122 21.77 -8.13 -0.31
CA GLN A 122 22.97 -7.42 0.13
C GLN A 122 24.05 -7.38 -0.96
N PRO A 123 23.75 -6.74 -2.12
CA PRO A 123 24.68 -6.70 -3.25
C PRO A 123 26.01 -5.99 -2.90
N TRP A 124 25.98 -5.07 -1.92
CA TRP A 124 27.16 -4.34 -1.44
C TRP A 124 28.21 -5.19 -0.72
N LEU A 125 27.92 -6.43 -0.30
CA LEU A 125 28.92 -7.28 0.35
C LEU A 125 30.03 -7.71 -0.61
N ASN A 126 29.74 -7.76 -1.91
CA ASN A 126 30.66 -8.24 -2.94
C ASN A 126 31.09 -7.15 -3.93
N ASP A 127 30.60 -5.91 -3.76
CA ASP A 127 30.90 -4.78 -4.65
C ASP A 127 31.18 -3.52 -3.82
N ARG A 128 32.44 -3.08 -3.82
CA ARG A 128 32.92 -1.90 -3.08
C ARG A 128 32.23 -0.61 -3.50
N ARG A 129 31.88 -0.47 -4.77
CA ARG A 129 31.16 0.72 -5.28
C ARG A 129 29.75 0.75 -4.71
N LEU A 130 29.06 -0.40 -4.71
CA LEU A 130 27.76 -0.50 -4.06
C LEU A 130 27.86 -0.28 -2.56
N ALA A 131 28.89 -0.78 -1.88
CA ALA A 131 29.12 -0.46 -0.47
C ALA A 131 29.18 1.05 -0.22
N THR A 132 30.00 1.78 -0.99
CA THR A 132 30.06 3.25 -0.90
C THR A 132 28.70 3.92 -1.18
N LEU A 133 27.97 3.44 -2.19
CA LEU A 133 26.67 4.01 -2.57
C LEU A 133 25.62 3.84 -1.47
N TYR A 134 25.51 2.63 -0.89
CA TYR A 134 24.57 2.34 0.18
C TYR A 134 24.97 3.03 1.50
N GLU A 135 26.27 3.13 1.80
CA GLU A 135 26.76 3.89 2.94
C GLU A 135 26.44 5.38 2.82
N ALA A 136 26.61 5.97 1.63
CA ALA A 136 26.25 7.36 1.38
C ALA A 136 24.74 7.58 1.60
N ALA A 137 23.91 6.71 1.03
CA ALA A 137 22.46 6.77 1.22
C ALA A 137 22.02 6.64 2.68
N ALA A 138 22.64 5.73 3.44
CA ALA A 138 22.37 5.58 4.86
C ALA A 138 22.77 6.83 5.65
N ARG A 139 23.93 7.44 5.32
CA ARG A 139 24.36 8.70 5.94
C ARG A 139 23.42 9.86 5.61
N GLU A 140 22.86 9.94 4.40
CA GLU A 140 21.88 10.97 4.03
C GLU A 140 20.54 10.81 4.78
N GLU A 141 20.15 9.58 5.09
CA GLU A 141 18.94 9.31 5.88
C GLU A 141 19.15 9.68 7.37
N ASP A 142 20.32 9.34 7.91
CA ASP A 142 20.70 9.65 9.30
C ASP A 142 21.11 11.12 9.47
N ALA A 143 21.57 11.78 8.41
CA ALA A 143 21.95 13.18 8.43
C ALA A 143 20.70 14.02 8.71
N PRO A 144 20.62 14.69 9.87
CA PRO A 144 19.61 15.70 10.07
C PRO A 144 19.98 16.84 9.12
N GLY A 145 19.26 16.99 8.00
CA GLY A 145 19.29 18.26 7.28
C GLY A 145 18.96 19.35 8.31
N GLU A 146 19.85 20.31 8.54
CA GLU A 146 19.73 21.26 9.67
C GLU A 146 18.37 22.01 9.65
N GLU A 147 17.79 22.20 8.46
CA GLU A 147 16.42 22.73 8.27
C GLU A 147 15.31 21.67 8.45
N LEU A 148 15.49 20.46 7.89
CA LEU A 148 14.50 19.36 7.93
C LEU A 148 14.39 18.67 9.29
N SER A 149 15.43 18.70 10.11
CA SER A 149 15.49 18.05 11.43
C SER A 149 14.82 18.89 12.52
N ALA A 150 14.98 20.21 12.45
CA ALA A 150 14.22 21.15 13.29
C ALA A 150 12.72 21.08 12.96
N GLU A 151 12.35 20.88 11.70
CA GLU A 151 10.96 20.65 11.30
C GLU A 151 10.45 19.24 11.63
N ARG A 152 11.21 18.16 11.39
CA ARG A 152 10.79 16.77 11.71
C ARG A 152 10.65 16.50 13.22
N GLY A 153 11.49 17.13 14.05
CA GLY A 153 11.34 17.09 15.51
C GLY A 153 10.16 17.91 16.05
N ARG A 154 9.58 18.79 15.20
CA ARG A 154 8.43 19.65 15.51
C ARG A 154 7.15 19.28 14.73
N ALA A 155 7.27 18.48 13.67
CA ALA A 155 6.18 18.15 12.77
C ALA A 155 5.26 17.15 13.45
N ARG A 156 4.05 17.62 13.73
CA ARG A 156 3.00 16.78 14.28
C ARG A 156 2.49 15.85 13.19
N LEU A 157 2.15 14.62 13.59
CA LEU A 157 1.51 13.66 12.70
C LEU A 157 0.22 14.26 12.14
N LEU A 158 0.17 14.41 10.83
CA LEU A 158 -0.98 14.92 10.10
C LEU A 158 -1.50 13.81 9.19
N ILE A 159 -2.78 13.46 9.34
CA ILE A 159 -3.43 12.43 8.52
C ILE A 159 -4.52 13.05 7.64
N GLY A 160 -4.48 12.72 6.36
CA GLY A 160 -5.54 12.96 5.37
C GLY A 160 -6.08 11.64 4.81
N MET A 161 -7.07 11.71 3.94
CA MET A 161 -7.67 10.54 3.30
C MET A 161 -8.38 10.92 2.01
N ASP A 162 -8.58 9.93 1.16
CA ASP A 162 -9.26 10.00 -0.14
C ASP A 162 -10.16 8.75 -0.37
N PRO A 163 -11.09 8.41 0.55
CA PRO A 163 -11.88 7.19 0.40
C PRO A 163 -12.96 7.30 -0.69
N GLU A 164 -13.20 6.18 -1.34
CA GLU A 164 -13.99 6.08 -2.57
C GLU A 164 -15.36 5.43 -2.37
N PHE A 165 -16.33 5.75 -3.23
CA PHE A 165 -17.63 5.09 -3.33
C PHE A 165 -18.17 5.13 -4.77
N VAL A 166 -19.18 4.31 -5.07
CA VAL A 166 -19.86 4.30 -6.38
C VAL A 166 -21.34 4.63 -6.24
N LEU A 167 -21.88 5.23 -7.29
CA LEU A 167 -23.31 5.49 -7.44
C LEU A 167 -23.94 4.37 -8.25
N VAL A 168 -24.99 3.76 -7.72
CA VAL A 168 -25.64 2.60 -8.35
C VAL A 168 -27.13 2.86 -8.49
N ARG A 169 -27.65 2.60 -9.70
CA ARG A 169 -29.09 2.59 -9.94
C ARG A 169 -29.63 1.19 -9.67
N MET A 170 -30.67 1.13 -8.86
CA MET A 170 -31.44 -0.09 -8.60
C MET A 170 -32.76 -0.05 -9.36
N PRO A 171 -33.31 -1.20 -9.77
CA PRO A 171 -32.82 -2.56 -9.51
C PRO A 171 -31.79 -3.09 -10.53
N GLU A 172 -31.39 -2.32 -11.55
CA GLU A 172 -30.53 -2.83 -12.63
C GLU A 172 -29.06 -3.03 -12.25
N GLU A 173 -28.67 -2.72 -11.01
CA GLU A 173 -27.29 -2.73 -10.50
C GLU A 173 -26.30 -1.98 -11.41
N ARG A 174 -26.79 -0.92 -12.05
CA ARG A 174 -26.01 -0.17 -13.03
C ARG A 174 -25.22 0.93 -12.34
N VAL A 175 -23.90 0.85 -12.42
CA VAL A 175 -23.00 1.94 -11.99
C VAL A 175 -23.26 3.19 -12.83
N VAL A 176 -23.59 4.28 -12.17
CA VAL A 176 -23.77 5.61 -12.77
C VAL A 176 -22.49 6.40 -12.57
N PRO A 177 -21.91 7.00 -13.64
CA PRO A 177 -20.66 7.72 -13.47
C PRO A 177 -20.76 8.89 -12.51
N ALA A 178 -19.89 8.93 -11.49
CA ALA A 178 -19.80 10.03 -10.52
C ALA A 178 -19.58 11.40 -11.19
N SER A 179 -18.85 11.42 -12.31
CA SER A 179 -18.64 12.63 -13.14
C SER A 179 -19.89 13.30 -13.69
N ARG A 180 -21.08 12.68 -13.59
CA ARG A 180 -22.35 13.34 -13.89
C ARG A 180 -22.73 14.38 -12.84
N TYR A 181 -22.22 14.25 -11.63
CA TYR A 181 -22.60 15.07 -10.47
C TYR A 181 -21.40 15.79 -9.85
N LEU A 182 -20.23 15.13 -9.83
CA LEU A 182 -19.03 15.62 -9.16
C LEU A 182 -17.97 16.07 -10.18
N GLY A 183 -17.27 17.17 -9.86
CA GLY A 183 -16.08 17.59 -10.60
C GLY A 183 -14.91 16.61 -10.42
N ARG A 184 -13.82 16.80 -11.17
CA ARG A 184 -12.60 15.98 -10.97
C ARG A 184 -11.89 16.33 -9.66
N LEU A 185 -11.85 17.63 -9.35
CA LEU A 185 -11.19 18.18 -8.18
C LEU A 185 -12.23 18.58 -7.11
N GLY A 186 -11.73 18.89 -5.92
CA GLY A 186 -12.54 19.35 -4.80
C GLY A 186 -12.70 18.30 -3.70
N VAL A 187 -13.38 18.71 -2.63
CA VAL A 187 -13.62 17.91 -1.42
C VAL A 187 -14.49 16.69 -1.71
N ALA A 188 -15.38 16.77 -2.68
CA ALA A 188 -16.05 15.63 -3.29
C ALA A 188 -15.77 15.70 -4.79
N GLY A 189 -15.11 14.67 -5.32
CA GLY A 189 -14.74 14.63 -6.73
C GLY A 189 -14.96 13.24 -7.32
N CYS A 190 -14.39 13.02 -8.50
CA CYS A 190 -14.39 11.73 -9.16
C CYS A 190 -12.99 11.32 -9.63
N ASP A 191 -12.73 10.01 -9.62
CA ASP A 191 -11.47 9.43 -10.07
C ASP A 191 -11.62 8.65 -11.39
N ALA A 192 -10.51 8.59 -12.12
CA ALA A 192 -10.41 8.01 -13.44
C ALA A 192 -10.24 6.49 -13.39
N VAL A 193 -11.12 5.77 -14.10
CA VAL A 193 -10.96 4.34 -14.39
C VAL A 193 -10.74 4.17 -15.89
N THR A 194 -9.56 3.69 -16.27
CA THR A 194 -9.25 3.36 -17.66
C THR A 194 -9.61 1.91 -17.96
N ARG A 195 -10.51 1.69 -18.91
CA ARG A 195 -10.89 0.36 -19.40
C ARG A 195 -10.91 0.34 -20.93
N ARG A 196 -10.20 -0.63 -21.52
CA ARG A 196 -10.12 -0.83 -22.99
C ARG A 196 -9.77 0.45 -23.76
N GLY A 197 -8.81 1.22 -23.27
CA GLY A 197 -8.34 2.47 -23.92
C GLY A 197 -9.27 3.67 -23.76
N ARG A 198 -10.37 3.56 -23.00
CA ARG A 198 -11.25 4.68 -22.64
C ARG A 198 -11.11 5.00 -21.16
N THR A 199 -10.92 6.27 -20.83
CA THR A 199 -10.92 6.76 -19.45
C THR A 199 -12.31 7.27 -19.10
N LEU A 200 -12.95 6.62 -18.14
CA LEU A 200 -14.22 7.04 -17.55
C LEU A 200 -13.95 7.56 -16.14
N TYR A 201 -14.91 8.27 -15.56
CA TYR A 201 -14.83 8.76 -14.18
C TYR A 201 -16.01 8.24 -13.36
N PRO A 202 -16.05 6.92 -13.07
CA PRO A 202 -17.20 6.28 -12.46
C PRO A 202 -17.18 6.33 -10.93
N VAL A 203 -16.01 6.50 -10.32
CA VAL A 203 -15.81 6.45 -8.87
C VAL A 203 -15.91 7.85 -8.29
N ALA A 204 -16.66 8.01 -7.21
CA ALA A 204 -16.67 9.22 -6.40
C ALA A 204 -15.61 9.09 -5.30
N GLU A 205 -14.89 10.18 -5.02
CA GLU A 205 -13.80 10.22 -4.04
C GLU A 205 -14.00 11.41 -3.10
N LEU A 206 -13.92 11.18 -1.79
CA LEU A 206 -14.02 12.22 -0.77
C LEU A 206 -12.63 12.63 -0.32
N ARG A 207 -12.30 13.92 -0.39
CA ARG A 207 -11.00 14.48 0.00
C ARG A 207 -11.16 15.48 1.15
N PRO A 208 -11.56 15.02 2.37
CA PRO A 208 -11.70 15.90 3.52
C PRO A 208 -10.37 16.58 3.87
N ALA A 209 -10.45 17.75 4.52
CA ALA A 209 -9.26 18.43 5.00
C ALA A 209 -8.48 17.54 6.00
N PRO A 210 -7.14 17.46 5.91
CA PRO A 210 -6.33 16.67 6.82
C PRO A 210 -6.37 17.24 8.24
N SER A 211 -5.94 16.45 9.23
CA SER A 211 -5.97 16.84 10.64
C SER A 211 -4.92 16.09 11.46
N GLU A 212 -4.47 16.71 12.54
CA GLU A 212 -3.62 16.10 13.58
C GLU A 212 -4.45 15.39 14.67
N ASP A 213 -5.77 15.64 14.68
CA ASP A 213 -6.73 15.08 15.63
C ASP A 213 -7.72 14.13 14.93
N PRO A 214 -7.87 12.87 15.40
CA PRO A 214 -8.83 11.90 14.88
C PRO A 214 -10.28 12.42 14.88
N ALA A 215 -10.70 13.15 15.93
CA ALA A 215 -12.09 13.63 16.03
C ALA A 215 -12.39 14.66 14.95
N ARG A 216 -11.48 15.60 14.74
CA ARG A 216 -11.56 16.62 13.70
C ARG A 216 -11.53 16.02 12.31
N LEU A 217 -10.66 15.02 12.05
CA LEU A 217 -10.64 14.33 10.76
C LEU A 217 -11.99 13.67 10.42
N LEU A 218 -12.61 13.01 11.41
CA LEU A 218 -13.94 12.42 11.25
C LEU A 218 -15.03 13.47 10.98
N ARG A 219 -14.93 14.67 11.58
CA ARG A 219 -15.83 15.79 11.26
C ARG A 219 -15.65 16.27 9.82
N HIS A 220 -14.41 16.42 9.36
CA HIS A 220 -14.13 16.80 7.97
C HIS A 220 -14.67 15.75 6.99
N LEU A 221 -14.54 14.45 7.29
CA LEU A 221 -15.12 13.39 6.46
C LEU A 221 -16.65 13.52 6.36
N ARG A 222 -17.35 13.78 7.48
CA ARG A 222 -18.81 14.02 7.46
C ARG A 222 -19.18 15.26 6.65
N GLN A 223 -18.37 16.32 6.71
CA GLN A 223 -18.59 17.52 5.89
C GLN A 223 -18.39 17.21 4.40
N ALA A 224 -17.39 16.40 4.04
CA ALA A 224 -17.16 15.95 2.67
C ALA A 224 -18.36 15.16 2.12
N PHE A 225 -18.91 14.25 2.92
CA PHE A 225 -20.16 13.56 2.59
C PHE A 225 -21.34 14.52 2.38
N ALA A 226 -21.52 15.50 3.27
CA ALA A 226 -22.60 16.47 3.14
C ALA A 226 -22.45 17.34 1.88
N ILE A 227 -21.21 17.64 1.46
CA ILE A 227 -20.93 18.32 0.19
C ILE A 227 -21.31 17.42 -0.98
N ALA A 228 -20.88 16.16 -0.99
CA ALA A 228 -21.24 15.19 -2.02
C ALA A 228 -22.76 15.02 -2.14
N ALA A 229 -23.47 14.91 -1.00
CA ALA A 229 -24.92 14.70 -0.96
C ALA A 229 -25.70 15.89 -1.51
N ARG A 230 -25.16 17.12 -1.40
CA ARG A 230 -25.75 18.30 -2.04
C ARG A 230 -25.50 18.38 -3.54
N GLN A 231 -24.42 17.77 -4.04
CA GLN A 231 -24.06 17.80 -5.46
C GLN A 231 -24.70 16.64 -6.24
N ILE A 232 -24.90 15.49 -5.60
CA ILE A 232 -25.56 14.32 -6.18
C ILE A 232 -27.05 14.42 -5.83
N ASP A 233 -27.79 15.12 -6.68
CA ASP A 233 -29.22 15.42 -6.53
C ASP A 233 -30.15 14.26 -6.95
N ASP A 234 -29.62 13.21 -7.58
CA ASP A 234 -30.40 12.02 -7.94
C ASP A 234 -30.56 11.09 -6.73
N HIS A 235 -31.65 11.28 -6.00
CA HIS A 235 -32.00 10.47 -4.83
C HIS A 235 -32.36 9.01 -5.14
N THR A 236 -32.58 8.66 -6.42
CA THR A 236 -32.87 7.27 -6.85
C THR A 236 -31.64 6.37 -6.85
N LEU A 237 -30.45 6.96 -6.76
CA LEU A 237 -29.18 6.24 -6.68
C LEU A 237 -28.87 5.84 -5.25
N ILE A 238 -28.41 4.61 -5.07
CA ILE A 238 -27.78 4.19 -3.82
C ILE A 238 -26.27 4.41 -3.89
N TRP A 239 -25.65 4.63 -2.74
CA TRP A 239 -24.21 4.81 -2.65
C TRP A 239 -23.59 3.59 -2.00
N GLN A 240 -22.67 2.92 -2.71
CA GLN A 240 -22.00 1.72 -2.22
C GLN A 240 -20.51 1.96 -2.05
N ALA A 241 -19.94 1.39 -1.01
CA ALA A 241 -18.51 1.42 -0.69
C ALA A 241 -18.03 0.00 -0.35
N GLY A 242 -16.75 -0.16 -0.01
CA GLY A 242 -16.15 -1.45 0.30
C GLY A 242 -14.89 -1.73 -0.51
N GLY A 243 -14.52 -2.99 -0.69
CA GLY A 243 -13.38 -3.36 -1.51
C GLY A 243 -13.73 -3.50 -2.99
N MET A 244 -14.87 -4.11 -3.30
CA MET A 244 -15.39 -4.23 -4.67
C MET A 244 -16.92 -4.43 -4.66
N PRO A 245 -17.71 -3.41 -4.25
CA PRO A 245 -19.16 -3.53 -4.11
C PRO A 245 -19.84 -3.89 -5.43
N GLN A 246 -19.28 -3.42 -6.55
CA GLN A 246 -19.75 -3.70 -7.90
C GLN A 246 -18.66 -4.40 -8.72
N PRO A 247 -18.98 -5.46 -9.49
CA PRO A 247 -17.99 -6.18 -10.28
C PRO A 247 -17.18 -5.27 -11.23
N GLY A 248 -15.85 -5.29 -11.06
CA GLY A 248 -14.94 -4.49 -11.88
C GLY A 248 -14.76 -3.04 -11.42
N PHE A 249 -15.31 -2.67 -10.26
CA PHE A 249 -15.10 -1.38 -9.60
C PHE A 249 -14.45 -1.61 -8.22
N PRO A 250 -13.14 -1.92 -8.19
CA PRO A 250 -12.42 -1.95 -6.93
C PRO A 250 -12.35 -0.54 -6.34
N LEU A 251 -12.57 -0.41 -5.04
CA LEU A 251 -12.55 0.89 -4.36
C LEU A 251 -11.45 0.95 -3.31
N GLY A 252 -10.85 2.13 -3.17
CA GLY A 252 -9.79 2.49 -2.25
C GLY A 252 -10.27 3.27 -1.04
N GLY A 253 -9.57 3.06 0.08
CA GLY A 253 -9.65 3.94 1.25
C GLY A 253 -8.25 4.43 1.57
N HIS A 254 -7.65 5.27 0.71
CA HIS A 254 -6.27 5.65 0.92
C HIS A 254 -6.14 6.66 2.08
N LEU A 255 -5.00 6.57 2.75
CA LEU A 255 -4.67 7.38 3.92
C LEU A 255 -3.37 8.11 3.63
N HIS A 256 -3.36 9.42 3.86
CA HIS A 256 -2.19 10.27 3.64
C HIS A 256 -1.53 10.56 4.98
N PHE A 257 -0.23 10.37 5.08
CA PHE A 257 0.55 10.57 6.30
C PHE A 257 1.64 11.62 6.05
N SER A 258 1.69 12.64 6.91
CA SER A 258 2.77 13.64 6.99
C SER A 258 3.25 13.77 8.44
N GLY A 259 4.45 14.29 8.65
CA GLY A 259 5.06 14.34 9.98
C GLY A 259 5.57 12.99 10.51
N VAL A 260 5.61 11.95 9.67
CA VAL A 260 6.16 10.63 9.97
C VAL A 260 7.00 10.11 8.79
N PRO A 261 8.18 9.52 9.01
CA PRO A 261 9.02 9.03 7.91
C PRO A 261 8.40 7.81 7.23
N LEU A 262 8.33 7.85 5.90
CA LEU A 262 8.02 6.67 5.09
C LEU A 262 9.22 5.72 5.07
N ASN A 263 9.06 4.57 5.74
CA ASN A 263 10.01 3.46 5.73
C ASN A 263 9.26 2.11 5.72
N GLY A 264 9.98 1.02 5.47
CA GLY A 264 9.38 -0.31 5.39
C GLY A 264 8.79 -0.82 6.71
N ALA A 265 9.30 -0.36 7.86
CA ALA A 265 8.75 -0.74 9.16
C ALA A 265 7.34 -0.16 9.38
N LEU A 266 7.11 1.11 9.02
CA LEU A 266 5.79 1.74 9.07
C LEU A 266 4.82 1.09 8.10
N LEU A 267 5.22 0.87 6.84
CA LEU A 267 4.35 0.19 5.85
C LEU A 267 3.96 -1.20 6.32
N ARG A 268 4.91 -1.98 6.85
CA ARG A 268 4.60 -3.31 7.38
C ARG A 268 3.71 -3.24 8.63
N ALA A 269 3.85 -2.22 9.46
CA ALA A 269 2.92 -2.02 10.58
C ALA A 269 1.51 -1.72 10.07
N LEU A 270 1.36 -0.84 9.07
CA LEU A 270 0.07 -0.56 8.42
C LEU A 270 -0.53 -1.82 7.78
N ASP A 271 0.26 -2.59 7.03
CA ASP A 271 -0.23 -3.83 6.42
C ASP A 271 -0.72 -4.84 7.45
N ASN A 272 0.06 -5.08 8.52
CA ASN A 272 -0.25 -6.12 9.48
C ASN A 272 -1.30 -5.69 10.51
N TYR A 273 -1.28 -4.43 10.95
CA TYR A 273 -2.17 -3.94 12.00
C TYR A 273 -3.35 -3.13 11.48
N LEU A 274 -3.43 -2.83 10.18
CA LEU A 274 -4.58 -2.15 9.58
C LEU A 274 -5.18 -2.94 8.41
N ALA A 275 -4.40 -3.27 7.38
CA ALA A 275 -4.93 -3.97 6.20
C ALA A 275 -5.38 -5.41 6.50
N LEU A 276 -4.59 -6.20 7.24
CA LEU A 276 -4.99 -7.56 7.62
C LEU A 276 -6.28 -7.57 8.46
N PRO A 277 -6.44 -6.74 9.51
CA PRO A 277 -7.73 -6.62 10.21
C PRO A 277 -8.89 -6.26 9.30
N LEU A 278 -8.74 -5.29 8.40
CA LEU A 278 -9.83 -4.93 7.48
C LEU A 278 -10.17 -6.07 6.51
N ALA A 279 -9.18 -6.86 6.07
CA ALA A 279 -9.42 -8.03 5.22
C ALA A 279 -10.30 -9.10 5.89
N LEU A 280 -10.39 -9.14 7.23
CA LEU A 280 -11.34 -10.01 7.95
C LEU A 280 -12.77 -9.50 7.96
N LEU A 281 -12.97 -8.19 7.80
CA LEU A 281 -14.28 -7.54 7.81
C LEU A 281 -14.86 -7.40 6.40
N GLU A 282 -13.97 -7.40 5.40
CA GLU A 282 -14.28 -7.33 3.97
C GLU A 282 -15.30 -8.39 3.50
N ASP A 283 -16.11 -8.03 2.49
CA ASP A 283 -16.88 -9.01 1.73
C ASP A 283 -15.92 -9.94 0.98
N LYS A 284 -16.26 -11.22 0.84
CA LYS A 284 -15.40 -12.21 0.15
C LYS A 284 -15.04 -11.78 -1.29
N ARG A 285 -15.91 -11.01 -1.96
CA ARG A 285 -15.67 -10.47 -3.31
C ARG A 285 -14.49 -9.50 -3.35
N SER A 286 -14.20 -8.82 -2.25
CA SER A 286 -13.13 -7.82 -2.15
C SER A 286 -11.74 -8.39 -2.38
N ALA A 287 -11.54 -9.69 -2.15
CA ALA A 287 -10.28 -10.35 -2.48
C ALA A 287 -9.88 -10.19 -3.96
N ARG A 288 -10.85 -10.10 -4.88
CA ARG A 288 -10.61 -9.96 -6.33
C ARG A 288 -9.98 -8.63 -6.74
N ARG A 289 -9.96 -7.63 -5.85
CA ARG A 289 -9.22 -6.38 -6.12
C ARG A 289 -7.72 -6.64 -6.14
N ARG A 290 -7.24 -7.60 -5.36
CA ARG A 290 -5.83 -8.00 -5.27
C ARG A 290 -5.46 -8.97 -6.41
N PRO A 291 -4.26 -8.87 -7.00
CA PRO A 291 -3.17 -7.96 -6.66
C PRO A 291 -3.11 -6.70 -7.55
N HIS A 292 -4.22 -6.28 -8.16
CA HIS A 292 -4.21 -5.12 -9.05
C HIS A 292 -4.50 -3.81 -8.31
N TYR A 293 -5.27 -3.89 -7.23
CA TYR A 293 -5.60 -2.83 -6.29
C TYR A 293 -5.45 -3.38 -4.87
N GLY A 294 -5.00 -2.56 -3.93
CA GLY A 294 -4.92 -2.95 -2.53
C GLY A 294 -3.80 -3.95 -2.19
N ASN A 295 -2.65 -3.81 -2.84
CA ASN A 295 -1.50 -4.67 -2.57
C ASN A 295 -0.82 -4.34 -1.25
N LEU A 296 -0.17 -5.33 -0.65
CA LEU A 296 0.68 -5.10 0.51
C LEU A 296 1.82 -4.15 0.14
N GLY A 297 2.06 -3.15 0.99
CA GLY A 297 3.07 -2.13 0.77
C GLY A 297 2.79 -1.20 -0.40
N ASP A 298 1.55 -1.06 -0.86
CA ASP A 298 1.20 -0.09 -1.90
C ASP A 298 1.20 1.32 -1.30
N PHE A 299 2.07 2.18 -1.84
CA PHE A 299 2.21 3.56 -1.41
C PHE A 299 2.55 4.48 -2.58
N ARG A 300 2.33 5.78 -2.38
CA ARG A 300 2.77 6.84 -3.27
C ARG A 300 3.37 7.99 -2.48
N ARG A 301 4.59 8.42 -2.82
CA ARG A 301 5.18 9.64 -2.25
C ARG A 301 4.42 10.86 -2.77
N GLN A 302 4.26 11.85 -1.90
CA GLN A 302 3.49 13.06 -2.21
C GLN A 302 4.39 14.29 -2.28
N SER A 303 4.10 15.20 -3.22
CA SER A 303 4.94 16.38 -3.48
C SER A 303 4.95 17.39 -2.33
N TYR A 304 3.86 17.46 -1.55
CA TYR A 304 3.75 18.28 -0.35
C TYR A 304 4.50 17.69 0.87
N GLY A 305 5.23 16.59 0.69
CA GLY A 305 5.83 15.82 1.77
C GLY A 305 4.94 14.66 2.23
N GLY A 306 5.54 13.68 2.89
CA GLY A 306 4.81 12.48 3.34
C GLY A 306 4.48 11.49 2.23
N PHE A 307 3.45 10.67 2.47
CA PHE A 307 3.05 9.60 1.55
C PHE A 307 1.57 9.23 1.70
N GLU A 308 1.04 8.59 0.67
CA GLU A 308 -0.28 7.98 0.61
C GLU A 308 -0.12 6.46 0.72
N TYR A 309 -0.88 5.83 1.61
CA TYR A 309 -0.97 4.39 1.80
C TYR A 309 -2.23 3.85 1.14
N ARG A 310 -2.08 2.88 0.23
CA ARG A 310 -3.09 2.57 -0.80
C ARG A 310 -3.65 1.14 -0.73
N THR A 311 -3.30 0.41 0.31
CA THR A 311 -3.68 -1.00 0.45
C THR A 311 -5.16 -1.19 0.80
N LEU A 312 -5.74 -0.27 1.59
CA LEU A 312 -7.06 -0.50 2.20
C LEU A 312 -8.19 -0.49 1.17
N PRO A 313 -9.26 -1.29 1.39
CA PRO A 313 -10.54 -1.07 0.72
C PRO A 313 -11.16 0.25 1.19
N SER A 314 -12.19 0.73 0.49
CA SER A 314 -12.98 1.84 1.01
C SER A 314 -13.66 1.45 2.33
N PHE A 315 -13.36 2.22 3.38
CA PHE A 315 -13.89 2.03 4.73
C PHE A 315 -15.15 2.88 5.00
N LEU A 316 -15.81 3.37 3.95
CA LEU A 316 -17.00 4.23 4.04
C LEU A 316 -18.30 3.47 4.36
N ILE A 317 -18.25 2.15 4.59
CA ILE A 317 -19.43 1.34 4.87
C ILE A 317 -20.24 1.89 6.07
N SER A 318 -19.57 2.39 7.10
CA SER A 318 -20.25 3.02 8.24
C SER A 318 -19.37 4.04 8.95
N PRO A 319 -19.97 5.01 9.67
CA PRO A 319 -19.21 5.94 10.51
C PRO A 319 -18.38 5.25 11.60
N GLN A 320 -18.85 4.12 12.15
CA GLN A 320 -18.14 3.37 13.18
C GLN A 320 -16.87 2.74 12.63
N LEU A 321 -16.95 2.15 11.43
CA LEU A 321 -15.79 1.59 10.75
C LEU A 321 -14.76 2.68 10.44
N ALA A 322 -15.19 3.76 9.79
CA ALA A 322 -14.30 4.88 9.46
C ALA A 322 -13.63 5.46 10.73
N LYS A 323 -14.38 5.59 11.83
CA LYS A 323 -13.84 6.00 13.13
C LYS A 323 -12.73 5.07 13.62
N GLY A 324 -12.94 3.75 13.53
CA GLY A 324 -11.95 2.75 13.92
C GLY A 324 -10.70 2.77 13.06
N VAL A 325 -10.86 2.84 11.73
CA VAL A 325 -9.74 2.93 10.77
C VAL A 325 -8.89 4.17 11.02
N ILE A 326 -9.53 5.33 11.20
CA ILE A 326 -8.85 6.59 11.51
C ILE A 326 -8.09 6.44 12.84
N GLY A 327 -8.74 5.96 13.90
CA GLY A 327 -8.10 5.78 15.20
C GLY A 327 -6.88 4.85 15.14
N MET A 328 -7.01 3.70 14.47
CA MET A 328 -5.91 2.75 14.28
C MET A 328 -4.79 3.36 13.45
N ALA A 329 -5.09 4.12 12.39
CA ALA A 329 -4.07 4.79 11.57
C ALA A 329 -3.21 5.77 12.39
N PHE A 330 -3.84 6.59 13.25
CA PHE A 330 -3.11 7.48 14.15
C PHE A 330 -2.28 6.72 15.17
N LEU A 331 -2.84 5.69 15.82
CA LEU A 331 -2.14 4.88 16.80
C LEU A 331 -0.91 4.18 16.18
N ILE A 332 -1.09 3.52 15.03
CA ILE A 332 -0.04 2.81 14.31
C ILE A 332 1.04 3.78 13.87
N ALA A 333 0.70 4.87 13.18
CA ALA A 333 1.70 5.84 12.71
C ALA A 333 2.50 6.47 13.86
N SER A 334 1.89 6.62 15.04
CA SER A 334 2.56 7.17 16.23
C SER A 334 3.45 6.15 16.96
N GLN A 335 3.18 4.85 16.84
CA GLN A 335 3.81 3.80 17.65
C GLN A 335 4.30 2.59 16.84
N TYR A 336 4.47 2.71 15.52
CA TYR A 336 4.80 1.59 14.63
C TYR A 336 6.11 0.88 15.03
N SER A 337 7.04 1.58 15.69
CA SER A 337 8.29 1.01 16.20
C SER A 337 8.10 0.04 17.37
N ARG A 338 6.96 0.10 18.07
CA ARG A 338 6.57 -0.86 19.12
C ARG A 338 5.75 -2.04 18.57
N LEU A 339 5.13 -1.87 17.41
CA LEU A 339 4.32 -2.88 16.75
C LEU A 339 5.19 -3.76 15.84
N GLN A 340 5.65 -4.92 16.32
CA GLN A 340 6.69 -5.71 15.65
C GLN A 340 6.23 -7.04 15.04
N ARG A 341 5.00 -7.50 15.29
CA ARG A 341 4.50 -8.75 14.67
C ARG A 341 4.27 -8.55 13.17
N ARG A 342 4.67 -9.54 12.38
CA ARG A 342 4.61 -9.52 10.91
C ARG A 342 4.00 -10.81 10.35
N PRO A 343 2.75 -11.16 10.71
CA PRO A 343 2.10 -12.36 10.18
C PRO A 343 2.06 -12.38 8.66
N LEU A 344 1.83 -11.26 7.96
CA LEU A 344 1.88 -11.20 6.49
C LEU A 344 3.27 -11.44 5.90
N GLY A 345 4.30 -11.47 6.73
CA GLY A 345 5.60 -11.98 6.34
C GLY A 345 5.58 -13.50 6.15
N GLU A 346 4.64 -14.23 6.75
CA GLU A 346 4.48 -15.68 6.71
C GLU A 346 3.77 -16.16 5.45
N GLU A 347 4.24 -17.29 4.90
CA GLU A 347 3.78 -17.78 3.60
C GLU A 347 2.29 -18.06 3.59
N GLU A 348 1.81 -18.65 4.67
CA GLU A 348 0.41 -18.99 4.90
C GLU A 348 -0.47 -17.74 5.01
N ALA A 349 -0.13 -16.80 5.90
CA ALA A 349 -0.89 -15.57 6.04
C ALA A 349 -0.82 -14.68 4.78
N HIS A 350 0.34 -14.60 4.14
CA HIS A 350 0.51 -13.90 2.85
C HIS A 350 -0.43 -14.52 1.80
N ARG A 351 -0.45 -15.85 1.66
CA ARG A 351 -1.38 -16.56 0.77
C ARG A 351 -2.82 -16.21 1.10
N ALA A 352 -3.19 -16.35 2.37
CA ALA A 352 -4.55 -16.13 2.84
C ALA A 352 -5.03 -14.70 2.59
N PHE A 353 -4.15 -13.70 2.70
CA PHE A 353 -4.46 -12.31 2.37
C PHE A 353 -4.86 -12.17 0.90
N TYR A 354 -4.04 -12.63 -0.04
CA TYR A 354 -4.33 -12.49 -1.47
C TYR A 354 -5.51 -13.36 -1.94
N GLU A 355 -5.70 -14.54 -1.35
CA GLU A 355 -6.83 -15.44 -1.67
C GLU A 355 -8.15 -15.04 -0.99
N GLY A 356 -8.11 -14.14 0.00
CA GLY A 356 -9.29 -13.79 0.80
C GLY A 356 -9.70 -14.89 1.79
N ASN A 357 -8.76 -15.73 2.23
CA ASN A 357 -9.01 -16.78 3.21
C ASN A 357 -9.05 -16.20 4.64
N GLN A 358 -10.21 -15.69 5.01
CA GLN A 358 -10.45 -15.08 6.32
C GLN A 358 -10.36 -16.08 7.49
N VAL A 359 -10.52 -17.39 7.24
CA VAL A 359 -10.39 -18.40 8.29
C VAL A 359 -8.95 -18.45 8.78
N VAL A 360 -8.00 -18.60 7.85
CA VAL A 360 -6.56 -18.61 8.15
C VAL A 360 -6.11 -17.27 8.73
N LEU A 361 -6.52 -16.14 8.14
CA LEU A 361 -6.12 -14.81 8.62
C LEU A 361 -6.56 -14.55 10.07
N ARG A 362 -7.69 -15.13 10.51
CA ARG A 362 -8.23 -14.94 11.85
C ARG A 362 -7.33 -15.51 12.94
N GLU A 363 -6.56 -16.55 12.64
CA GLU A 363 -5.62 -17.18 13.58
C GLU A 363 -4.53 -16.21 14.05
N TYR A 364 -4.20 -15.22 13.21
CA TYR A 364 -3.19 -14.20 13.50
C TYR A 364 -3.75 -12.97 14.22
N MET A 365 -5.07 -12.86 14.39
CA MET A 365 -5.72 -11.59 14.78
C MET A 365 -5.48 -11.21 16.25
N GLU A 366 -5.76 -12.12 17.18
CA GLU A 366 -5.76 -11.78 18.61
C GLU A 366 -4.37 -11.26 19.10
N PRO A 367 -3.23 -11.85 18.71
CA PRO A 367 -1.92 -11.30 19.06
C PRO A 367 -1.70 -9.86 18.58
N LEU A 368 -2.23 -9.49 17.40
CA LEU A 368 -2.11 -8.11 16.88
C LEU A 368 -2.97 -7.14 17.68
N ILE A 369 -4.15 -7.58 18.11
CA ILE A 369 -5.05 -6.78 18.96
C ILE A 369 -4.39 -6.52 20.32
N LEU A 370 -3.81 -7.54 20.94
CA LEU A 370 -3.14 -7.43 22.23
C LEU A 370 -1.93 -6.49 22.18
N ASP A 371 -1.11 -6.58 21.12
CA ASP A 371 -0.01 -5.65 20.89
C ASP A 371 -0.51 -4.18 20.87
N MET A 372 -1.59 -3.88 20.14
CA MET A 372 -2.16 -2.52 20.09
C MET A 372 -2.69 -2.06 21.45
N ILE A 373 -3.42 -2.92 22.17
CA ILE A 373 -3.98 -2.60 23.49
C ILE A 373 -2.86 -2.35 24.52
N SER A 374 -1.72 -3.05 24.39
CA SER A 374 -0.57 -2.88 25.27
C SER A 374 0.20 -1.57 25.07
N LEU A 375 -0.09 -0.81 24.01
CA LEU A 375 0.55 0.48 23.79
C LEU A 375 0.11 1.47 24.86
N GLU A 376 1.08 2.16 25.44
CA GLU A 376 0.87 3.17 26.49
C GLU A 376 -0.18 4.24 26.12
N ILE A 377 -0.22 4.65 24.86
CA ILE A 377 -1.15 5.68 24.38
C ILE A 377 -2.50 5.11 23.90
N PHE A 378 -2.74 3.80 24.02
CA PHE A 378 -3.96 3.16 23.52
C PHE A 378 -5.25 3.77 24.11
N SER A 379 -5.24 4.11 25.39
CA SER A 379 -6.38 4.72 26.10
C SER A 379 -6.87 6.02 25.45
N GLN A 380 -5.98 6.77 24.78
CA GLN A 380 -6.33 7.99 24.04
C GLN A 380 -7.15 7.69 22.77
N TYR A 381 -6.97 6.50 22.21
CA TYR A 381 -7.62 6.05 20.97
C TYR A 381 -8.72 5.01 21.20
N GLU A 382 -8.86 4.49 22.42
CA GLU A 382 -9.76 3.38 22.77
C GLU A 382 -11.19 3.64 22.31
N ALA A 383 -11.72 4.84 22.56
CA ALA A 383 -13.07 5.21 22.16
C ALA A 383 -13.30 5.17 20.64
N TYR A 384 -12.25 5.24 19.83
CA TYR A 384 -12.28 5.11 18.37
C TYR A 384 -12.12 3.66 17.94
N ILE A 385 -11.16 2.95 18.54
CA ILE A 385 -10.67 1.65 18.07
C ILE A 385 -11.45 0.48 18.66
N ALA A 386 -11.80 0.51 19.95
CA ALA A 386 -12.42 -0.62 20.66
C ALA A 386 -13.68 -1.19 19.97
N PRO A 387 -14.61 -0.38 19.41
CA PRO A 387 -15.77 -0.92 18.71
C PRO A 387 -15.42 -1.70 17.43
N LEU A 388 -14.31 -1.36 16.78
CA LEU A 388 -13.81 -2.08 15.61
C LEU A 388 -13.16 -3.41 16.04
N LEU A 389 -12.37 -3.40 17.12
CA LEU A 389 -11.77 -4.61 17.70
C LEU A 389 -12.83 -5.61 18.16
N ASP A 390 -13.90 -5.13 18.79
CA ASP A 390 -15.05 -5.96 19.16
C ASP A 390 -15.71 -6.59 17.93
N SER A 391 -15.84 -5.83 16.84
CA SER A 391 -16.39 -6.34 15.58
C SER A 391 -15.51 -7.42 14.95
N LEU A 392 -14.18 -7.27 15.02
CA LEU A 392 -13.20 -8.28 14.59
C LEU A 392 -13.33 -9.57 15.41
N ARG A 393 -13.35 -9.47 16.75
CA ARG A 393 -13.48 -10.62 17.65
C ARG A 393 -14.79 -11.37 17.46
N LYS A 394 -15.89 -10.65 17.22
CA LYS A 394 -17.20 -11.22 16.89
C LYS A 394 -17.29 -11.80 15.49
N GLY A 395 -16.24 -11.65 14.67
CA GLY A 395 -16.22 -12.14 13.30
C GLY A 395 -17.24 -11.50 12.39
N LYS A 396 -17.60 -10.23 12.65
CA LYS A 396 -18.54 -9.51 11.79
C LYS A 396 -17.95 -9.39 10.39
N GLN A 397 -18.82 -9.47 9.40
CA GLN A 397 -18.53 -9.06 8.03
C GLN A 397 -19.39 -7.84 7.72
N TRP A 398 -18.86 -6.94 6.91
CA TRP A 398 -19.63 -5.82 6.42
C TRP A 398 -20.42 -6.20 5.16
N ASP A 399 -21.45 -5.43 4.85
CA ASP A 399 -22.28 -5.63 3.66
C ASP A 399 -22.04 -4.49 2.66
N GLU A 400 -21.27 -4.80 1.62
CA GLU A 400 -20.89 -3.85 0.56
C GLU A 400 -22.05 -3.55 -0.41
N THR A 401 -23.19 -4.23 -0.29
CA THR A 401 -24.35 -4.03 -1.18
C THR A 401 -25.29 -2.93 -0.71
N ARG A 402 -25.15 -2.46 0.53
CA ARG A 402 -26.09 -1.53 1.14
C ARG A 402 -25.83 -0.11 0.71
N ASP A 403 -26.92 0.67 0.66
CA ASP A 403 -26.81 2.12 0.59
C ASP A 403 -26.19 2.66 1.88
N LEU A 404 -25.07 3.36 1.75
CA LEU A 404 -24.37 3.95 2.89
C LEU A 404 -25.08 5.21 3.43
N ARG A 405 -25.92 5.89 2.63
CA ARG A 405 -26.53 7.19 2.99
C ARG A 405 -27.24 7.18 4.34
N PRO A 406 -28.11 6.19 4.67
CA PRO A 406 -28.79 6.15 5.97
C PRO A 406 -27.84 6.04 7.16
N TYR A 407 -26.72 5.33 7.02
CA TYR A 407 -25.72 5.16 8.09
C TYR A 407 -24.95 6.43 8.39
N TRP A 408 -24.71 7.21 7.34
CA TRP A 408 -24.04 8.50 7.43
C TRP A 408 -24.99 9.66 7.71
N LYS A 409 -26.30 9.38 7.85
CA LYS A 409 -27.36 10.37 8.05
C LYS A 409 -27.36 11.42 6.94
N LEU A 410 -27.17 10.97 5.70
CA LEU A 410 -27.28 11.78 4.49
C LEU A 410 -28.75 11.69 4.05
N SER A 411 -29.47 12.81 4.21
CA SER A 411 -30.88 12.94 3.87
C SER A 411 -31.12 12.92 2.37
#